data_AF-A0A3E0KCZ2-F1
#
_entry.id   AF-A0A3E0KCZ2-F1
#
_cell.length_a   1.000
_cell.length_b   1.000
_cell.length_c   1.000
_cell.angle_alpha   90.00
_cell.angle_beta   90.00
_cell.angle_gamma   90.00
#
_symmetry.space_group_name_H-M   'P 1'
#
loop_
_entity.id
_entity.type
_entity.pdbx_description
1 polymer ?
#
loop_
_entity_poly.entity_id
_entity_poly.type
_entity_poly.pdbx_seq_one_letter_code
_entity_poly.pdbx_strand_id
1 'polypeptide(L)'
;MKSFRFSLQRVLDVRVLQEERQQRALAAARAKADAVDAELEEARSRRAAAVKEDGSRPGVDPWLLELAWRRRTRLSGQVRRLADELSEARRIEDEERQALIVRHKERRVLERLAEKQRREHERERLRREQALLDEAAAQRRRRLWTGDADE
;
A
#
# COMPACT_ATOMS: atom_id res chain seq x y z
N MET A 1 -16.33 0.07 35.98
CA MET A 1 -16.25 1.09 34.92
C MET A 1 -16.41 0.42 33.57
N LYS A 2 -17.19 0.99 32.62
CA LYS A 2 -17.32 0.42 31.28
C LYS A 2 -15.99 0.54 30.51
N SER A 3 -15.62 -0.51 29.77
CA SER A 3 -14.47 -0.49 28.86
C SER A 3 -14.76 0.40 27.65
N PHE A 4 -13.71 1.05 27.11
CA PHE A 4 -13.83 1.83 25.90
C PHE A 4 -14.16 0.92 24.71
N ARG A 5 -15.12 1.34 23.88
CA ARG A 5 -15.45 0.66 22.62
C ARG A 5 -15.56 1.68 21.51
N PHE A 6 -14.70 1.57 20.51
CA PHE A 6 -14.79 2.38 19.31
C PHE A 6 -15.94 1.88 18.42
N SER A 7 -16.90 2.74 18.12
CA SER A 7 -18.10 2.37 17.36
C SER A 7 -17.80 1.92 15.94
N LEU A 8 -16.72 2.44 15.34
CA LEU A 8 -16.30 2.15 13.98
C LEU A 8 -15.15 1.12 13.89
N GLN A 9 -14.90 0.35 14.95
CA GLN A 9 -13.80 -0.64 14.96
C GLN A 9 -13.90 -1.62 13.79
N ARG A 10 -15.10 -2.17 13.53
CA ARG A 10 -15.33 -3.08 12.39
C ARG A 10 -15.01 -2.43 11.04
N VAL A 11 -15.30 -1.14 10.90
CA VAL A 11 -15.00 -0.39 9.67
C VAL A 11 -13.49 -0.23 9.53
N LEU A 12 -12.79 0.12 10.61
CA LEU A 12 -11.33 0.20 10.63
C LEU A 12 -10.69 -1.14 10.23
N ASP A 13 -11.17 -2.26 10.79
CA ASP A 13 -10.67 -3.60 10.47
C ASP A 13 -10.85 -3.93 8.98
N VAL A 14 -12.02 -3.60 8.41
CA VAL A 14 -12.26 -3.76 6.96
C VAL A 14 -11.32 -2.88 6.14
N ARG A 15 -11.02 -1.65 6.57
CA ARG A 15 -10.09 -0.76 5.85
C ARG A 15 -8.65 -1.27 5.90
N VAL A 16 -8.23 -1.87 7.01
CA VAL A 16 -6.92 -2.56 7.10
C VAL A 16 -6.85 -3.68 6.07
N LEU A 17 -7.85 -4.55 6.03
CA LEU A 17 -7.90 -5.65 5.05
C LEU A 17 -7.93 -5.15 3.60
N GLN A 18 -8.61 -4.03 3.32
CA GLN A 18 -8.61 -3.41 2.00
C GLN A 18 -7.23 -2.89 1.60
N GLU A 19 -6.51 -2.23 2.53
CA GLU A 19 -5.14 -1.78 2.29
C GLU A 19 -4.20 -2.97 2.04
N GLU A 20 -4.28 -4.04 2.83
CA GLU A 20 -3.48 -5.25 2.63
C GLU A 20 -3.74 -5.91 1.27
N ARG A 21 -5.02 -5.99 0.85
CA ARG A 21 -5.37 -6.49 -0.49
C ARG A 21 -4.76 -5.63 -1.59
N GLN A 22 -4.81 -4.31 -1.42
CA GLN A 22 -4.27 -3.36 -2.37
C GLN A 22 -2.73 -3.43 -2.44
N GLN A 23 -2.05 -3.67 -1.32
CA GLN A 23 -0.61 -3.90 -1.29
C GLN A 23 -0.23 -5.16 -2.08
N ARG A 24 -1.01 -6.24 -1.95
CA ARG A 24 -0.79 -7.47 -2.73
C ARG A 24 -1.04 -7.23 -4.23
N ALA A 25 -2.07 -6.47 -4.58
CA ALA A 25 -2.35 -6.13 -5.98
C ALA A 25 -1.21 -5.30 -6.60
N LEU A 26 -0.70 -4.29 -5.89
CA LEU A 26 0.47 -3.53 -6.31
C LEU A 26 1.72 -4.41 -6.46
N ALA A 27 1.96 -5.34 -5.53
CA ALA A 27 3.09 -6.26 -5.63
C ALA A 27 2.99 -7.17 -6.87
N ALA A 28 1.78 -7.65 -7.20
CA ALA A 28 1.55 -8.43 -8.40
C ALA A 28 1.73 -7.61 -9.69
N ALA A 29 1.24 -6.36 -9.71
CA ALA A 29 1.44 -5.46 -10.83
C ALA A 29 2.92 -5.15 -11.09
N ARG A 30 3.69 -4.91 -10.03
CA ARG A 30 5.16 -4.75 -10.09
C ARG A 30 5.85 -5.97 -10.65
N ALA A 31 5.56 -7.15 -10.10
CA ALA A 31 6.16 -8.39 -10.58
C ALA A 31 5.89 -8.63 -12.08
N LYS A 32 4.70 -8.26 -12.55
CA LYS A 32 4.36 -8.31 -13.98
C LYS A 32 5.17 -7.29 -14.79
N ALA A 33 5.28 -6.05 -14.34
CA ALA A 33 6.07 -5.03 -15.02
C ALA A 33 7.55 -5.42 -15.11
N ASP A 34 8.12 -5.94 -14.01
CA ASP A 34 9.50 -6.41 -13.95
C ASP A 34 9.74 -7.60 -14.89
N ALA A 35 8.80 -8.54 -14.96
CA ALA A 35 8.89 -9.68 -15.88
C ALA A 35 8.91 -9.24 -17.35
N VAL A 36 8.00 -8.31 -17.72
CA VAL A 36 7.94 -7.79 -19.10
C VAL A 36 9.17 -6.94 -19.43
N ASP A 37 9.70 -6.17 -18.47
CA ASP A 37 10.94 -5.40 -18.65
C ASP A 37 12.14 -6.33 -18.90
N ALA A 38 12.24 -7.42 -18.14
CA ALA A 38 13.28 -8.43 -18.35
C ALA A 38 13.18 -9.09 -19.74
N GLU A 39 11.96 -9.46 -20.18
CA GLU A 39 11.73 -10.00 -21.52
C GLU A 39 12.07 -8.99 -22.63
N LEU A 40 11.76 -7.71 -22.41
CA LEU A 40 12.08 -6.63 -23.33
C LEU A 40 13.59 -6.44 -23.48
N GLU A 41 14.33 -6.43 -22.38
CA GLU A 41 15.79 -6.34 -22.39
C GLU A 41 16.43 -7.54 -23.07
N GLU A 42 15.90 -8.74 -22.85
CA GLU A 42 16.37 -9.93 -23.57
C GLU A 42 16.10 -9.81 -25.07
N ALA A 43 14.90 -9.37 -25.48
CA ALA A 43 14.57 -9.17 -26.88
C ALA A 43 15.44 -8.07 -27.54
N ARG A 44 15.76 -7.00 -26.81
CA ARG A 44 16.69 -5.94 -27.25
C ARG A 44 18.10 -6.49 -27.43
N SER A 45 18.58 -7.30 -26.50
CA SER A 45 19.89 -7.96 -26.59
C SER A 45 19.96 -8.90 -27.81
N ARG A 46 18.96 -9.76 -28.01
CA ARG A 46 18.88 -10.64 -29.19
C ARG A 46 18.84 -9.86 -30.50
N ARG A 47 18.12 -8.73 -30.54
CA ARG A 47 18.09 -7.82 -31.71
C ARG A 47 19.46 -7.20 -31.95
N ALA A 48 20.15 -6.73 -30.92
CA ALA A 48 21.48 -6.15 -31.03
C ALA A 48 22.51 -7.18 -31.52
N ALA A 49 22.44 -8.43 -31.03
CA ALA A 49 23.28 -9.52 -31.49
C ALA A 49 23.04 -9.84 -32.98
N ALA A 50 21.78 -9.95 -33.41
CA ALA A 50 21.45 -10.17 -34.82
C ALA A 50 21.99 -9.07 -35.75
N VAL A 51 21.96 -7.80 -35.32
CA VAL A 51 22.54 -6.69 -36.08
C VAL A 51 24.07 -6.80 -36.20
N LYS A 52 24.75 -7.31 -35.17
CA LYS A 52 26.22 -7.48 -35.16
C LYS A 52 26.67 -8.67 -36.02
N GLU A 53 25.91 -9.77 -36.01
CA GLU A 53 26.19 -10.98 -36.80
C GLU A 53 26.11 -10.73 -38.31
N ASP A 54 25.22 -9.83 -38.75
CA ASP A 54 24.99 -9.49 -40.16
C ASP A 54 26.06 -8.55 -40.75
N GLY A 55 27.18 -8.32 -40.05
CA GLY A 55 28.30 -7.52 -40.51
C GLY A 55 28.83 -8.01 -41.87
N SER A 56 28.54 -7.23 -42.91
CA SER A 56 28.75 -7.50 -44.34
C SER A 56 30.05 -8.23 -44.64
N ARG A 57 29.94 -9.52 -44.96
CA ARG A 57 31.02 -10.29 -45.59
C ARG A 57 30.82 -10.23 -47.11
N PRO A 58 31.84 -9.92 -47.92
CA PRO A 58 31.74 -10.05 -49.36
C PRO A 58 31.48 -11.52 -49.74
N GLY A 59 30.51 -11.76 -50.63
CA GLY A 59 30.19 -13.11 -51.14
C GLY A 59 29.08 -13.88 -50.40
N VAL A 60 28.26 -13.21 -49.58
CA VAL A 60 27.12 -13.85 -48.89
C VAL A 60 25.96 -14.12 -49.85
N ASP A 61 25.38 -15.31 -49.74
CA ASP A 61 24.20 -15.75 -50.49
C ASP A 61 23.00 -14.79 -50.29
N PRO A 62 22.35 -14.30 -51.37
CA PRO A 62 21.13 -13.49 -51.29
C PRO A 62 20.03 -14.08 -50.39
N TRP A 63 19.89 -15.40 -50.32
CA TRP A 63 18.92 -16.07 -49.45
C TRP A 63 19.22 -15.86 -47.96
N LEU A 64 20.50 -15.87 -47.58
CA LEU A 64 20.93 -15.63 -46.19
C LEU A 64 20.67 -14.17 -45.78
N LEU A 65 20.82 -13.22 -46.70
CA LEU A 65 20.48 -11.81 -46.46
C LEU A 65 18.98 -11.62 -46.24
N GLU A 66 18.14 -12.30 -47.03
CA GLU A 66 16.69 -12.25 -46.85
C GLU A 66 16.26 -12.85 -45.50
N LEU A 67 16.85 -13.99 -45.12
CA LEU A 67 16.58 -14.65 -43.84
C LEU A 67 16.98 -13.75 -42.65
N ALA A 68 18.15 -13.12 -42.72
CA ALA A 68 18.64 -12.17 -41.72
C ALA A 68 17.69 -10.96 -41.59
N TRP A 69 17.25 -10.40 -42.72
CA TRP A 69 16.29 -9.30 -42.74
C TRP A 69 14.96 -9.68 -42.10
N ARG A 70 14.39 -10.84 -42.46
CA ARG A 70 13.15 -11.36 -41.85
C ARG A 70 13.29 -11.55 -40.34
N ARG A 71 14.42 -12.11 -39.88
CA ARG A 71 14.74 -12.25 -38.44
C ARG A 71 14.77 -10.90 -37.73
N ARG A 72 15.44 -9.89 -38.30
CA ARG A 72 15.51 -8.53 -37.72
C ARG A 72 14.14 -7.85 -37.65
N THR A 73 13.33 -8.00 -38.68
CA THR A 73 11.96 -7.44 -38.72
C THR A 73 11.10 -8.08 -37.65
N ARG A 74 11.16 -9.41 -37.49
CA ARG A 74 10.45 -10.13 -36.42
C ARG A 74 10.89 -9.69 -35.02
N LEU A 75 12.20 -9.58 -34.79
CA LEU A 75 12.76 -9.13 -33.49
C LEU A 75 12.36 -7.68 -33.18
N SER A 76 12.37 -6.81 -34.18
CA SER A 76 11.93 -5.42 -34.01
C SER A 76 10.44 -5.34 -33.68
N GLY A 77 9.60 -6.15 -34.32
CA GLY A 77 8.18 -6.26 -33.99
C GLY A 77 7.91 -6.86 -32.60
N GLN A 78 8.75 -7.78 -32.14
CA GLN A 78 8.68 -8.31 -30.77
C GLN A 78 9.06 -7.25 -29.73
N VAL A 79 10.16 -6.52 -29.93
CA VAL A 79 10.58 -5.42 -29.04
C VAL A 79 9.50 -4.35 -28.93
N ARG A 80 8.85 -3.99 -30.05
CA ARG A 80 7.76 -3.02 -30.04
C ARG A 80 6.57 -3.50 -29.20
N ARG A 81 6.13 -4.74 -29.41
CA ARG A 81 5.03 -5.33 -28.62
C ARG A 81 5.33 -5.38 -27.13
N LEU A 82 6.52 -5.86 -26.76
CA LEU A 82 6.94 -5.91 -25.36
C LEU A 82 7.07 -4.52 -24.73
N ALA A 83 7.48 -3.50 -25.51
CA ALA A 83 7.50 -2.12 -25.03
C ALA A 83 6.09 -1.56 -24.78
N ASP A 84 5.13 -1.87 -25.65
CA ASP A 84 3.72 -1.49 -25.47
C ASP A 84 3.12 -2.21 -24.25
N GLU A 85 3.40 -3.51 -24.08
CA GLU A 85 2.98 -4.31 -22.91
C GLU A 85 3.59 -3.80 -21.60
N LEU A 86 4.86 -3.40 -21.62
CA LEU A 86 5.53 -2.80 -20.46
C LEU A 86 4.90 -1.45 -20.08
N SER A 87 4.57 -0.62 -21.09
CA SER A 87 3.89 0.65 -20.86
C SER A 87 2.54 0.43 -20.17
N GLU A 88 1.78 -0.56 -20.62
CA GLU A 88 0.50 -0.92 -20.01
C GLU A 88 0.68 -1.48 -18.58
N ALA A 89 1.67 -2.36 -18.38
CA ALA A 89 1.97 -2.91 -17.05
C ALA A 89 2.37 -1.81 -16.04
N ARG A 90 3.18 -0.83 -16.46
CA ARG A 90 3.56 0.32 -15.64
C ARG A 90 2.37 1.24 -15.34
N ARG A 91 1.47 1.45 -16.30
CA ARG A 91 0.23 2.19 -16.07
C ARG A 91 -0.60 1.54 -14.97
N ILE A 92 -0.78 0.22 -15.05
CA ILE A 92 -1.50 -0.55 -14.02
C ILE A 92 -0.79 -0.45 -12.66
N GLU A 93 0.54 -0.55 -12.62
CA GLU A 93 1.30 -0.36 -11.39
C GLU A 93 1.01 1.01 -10.74
N ASP A 94 1.04 2.08 -11.54
CA ASP A 94 0.76 3.43 -11.04
C ASP A 94 -0.68 3.58 -10.56
N GLU A 95 -1.66 3.00 -11.25
CA GLU A 95 -3.06 2.96 -10.80
C GLU A 95 -3.20 2.26 -9.44
N GLU A 96 -2.59 1.07 -9.29
CA GLU A 96 -2.60 0.30 -8.06
C GLU A 96 -1.91 1.06 -6.91
N ARG A 97 -0.84 1.80 -7.22
CA ARG A 97 -0.12 2.66 -6.28
C ARG A 97 -0.99 3.82 -5.80
N GLN A 98 -1.70 4.50 -6.71
CA GLN A 98 -2.61 5.59 -6.34
C GLN A 98 -3.77 5.07 -5.50
N ALA A 99 -4.35 3.92 -5.85
CA ALA A 99 -5.37 3.27 -5.07
C ALA A 99 -4.87 2.92 -3.66
N LEU A 100 -3.64 2.42 -3.51
CA LEU A 100 -3.04 2.15 -2.20
C LEU A 100 -2.93 3.43 -1.34
N ILE A 101 -2.52 4.55 -1.93
CA ILE A 101 -2.42 5.84 -1.23
C ILE A 101 -3.80 6.26 -0.70
N VAL A 102 -4.86 6.08 -1.50
CA VAL A 102 -6.23 6.39 -1.09
C VAL A 102 -6.65 5.48 0.08
N ARG A 103 -6.45 4.16 -0.02
CA ARG A 103 -6.80 3.21 1.06
C ARG A 103 -6.04 3.52 2.36
N HIS A 104 -4.76 3.85 2.25
CA HIS A 104 -3.94 4.24 3.38
C HIS A 104 -4.48 5.51 4.07
N LYS A 105 -4.86 6.53 3.29
CA LYS A 105 -5.47 7.76 3.82
C LYS A 105 -6.78 7.46 4.54
N GLU A 106 -7.66 6.66 3.94
CA GLU A 106 -8.94 6.25 4.53
C GLU A 106 -8.75 5.56 5.89
N ARG A 107 -7.81 4.61 5.98
CA ARG A 107 -7.47 3.96 7.26
C ARG A 107 -6.95 4.97 8.27
N ARG A 108 -5.98 5.82 7.89
CA ARG A 108 -5.35 6.79 8.81
C ARG A 108 -6.34 7.79 9.40
N VAL A 109 -7.37 8.17 8.66
CA VAL A 109 -8.45 9.02 9.17
C VAL A 109 -9.21 8.31 10.31
N LEU A 110 -9.57 7.03 10.12
CA LEU A 110 -10.28 6.26 11.14
C LEU A 110 -9.41 5.98 12.36
N GLU A 111 -8.12 5.71 12.19
CA GLU A 111 -7.18 5.54 13.31
C GLU A 111 -7.09 6.79 14.17
N ARG A 112 -6.94 7.96 13.55
CA ARG A 112 -6.89 9.24 14.27
C ARG A 112 -8.20 9.51 15.01
N LEU A 113 -9.34 9.17 14.40
CA LEU A 113 -10.65 9.29 15.04
C LEU A 113 -10.76 8.37 16.27
N ALA A 114 -10.33 7.11 16.14
CA ALA A 114 -10.31 6.15 17.24
C ALA A 114 -9.41 6.61 18.39
N GLU A 115 -8.21 7.11 18.07
CA GLU A 115 -7.26 7.66 19.05
C GLU A 115 -7.84 8.87 19.79
N LYS A 116 -8.49 9.79 19.07
CA LYS A 116 -9.15 10.95 19.67
C LYS A 116 -10.26 10.53 20.64
N GLN A 117 -11.15 9.64 20.22
CA GLN A 117 -12.24 9.16 21.09
C GLN A 117 -11.71 8.41 22.32
N ARG A 118 -10.63 7.65 22.16
CA ARG A 118 -9.98 6.96 23.27
C ARG A 118 -9.45 7.94 24.32
N ARG A 119 -8.76 9.00 23.85
CA ARG A 119 -8.26 10.07 24.73
C ARG A 119 -9.38 10.81 25.45
N GLU A 120 -10.48 11.09 24.76
CA GLU A 120 -11.66 11.73 25.36
C GLU A 120 -12.28 10.83 26.44
N HIS A 121 -12.46 9.53 26.16
CA HIS A 121 -12.96 8.57 27.12
C HIS A 121 -12.05 8.43 28.36
N GLU A 122 -10.72 8.39 28.18
CA GLU A 122 -9.78 8.36 29.30
C GLU A 122 -9.85 9.63 30.16
N ARG A 123 -9.96 10.81 29.53
CA ARG A 123 -10.13 12.08 30.24
C ARG A 123 -11.43 12.11 31.05
N GLU A 124 -12.54 11.66 30.47
CA GLU A 124 -13.80 11.55 31.19
C GLU A 124 -13.73 10.55 32.34
N ARG A 125 -13.08 9.41 32.13
CA ARG A 125 -12.89 8.40 33.18
C ARG A 125 -12.13 8.98 34.37
N LEU A 126 -11.02 9.65 34.12
CA LEU A 126 -10.20 10.30 35.15
C LEU A 126 -10.98 11.40 35.89
N ARG A 127 -11.76 12.23 35.17
CA ARG A 127 -12.61 13.25 35.79
C ARG A 127 -13.66 12.65 36.72
N ARG A 128 -14.32 11.55 36.30
CA ARG A 128 -15.32 10.86 37.13
C ARG A 128 -14.67 10.22 38.36
N GLU A 129 -13.50 9.62 38.19
CA GLU A 129 -12.74 9.04 39.30
C GLU A 129 -12.34 10.10 40.33
N GLN A 130 -11.82 11.24 39.87
CA GLN A 130 -11.48 12.36 40.74
C GLN A 130 -12.70 12.91 41.49
N ALA A 131 -13.83 13.09 40.81
CA ALA A 131 -15.08 13.54 41.45
C ALA A 131 -15.56 12.57 42.55
N LEU A 132 -15.46 11.26 42.32
CA LEU A 132 -15.80 10.24 43.32
C LEU A 132 -14.86 10.28 44.54
N LEU A 133 -13.56 10.50 44.31
CA LEU A 133 -12.58 10.64 45.39
C LEU A 133 -12.83 11.91 46.22
N ASP A 134 -13.13 13.03 45.57
CA ASP A 134 -13.43 14.30 46.22
C ASP A 134 -14.71 14.20 47.05
N GLU A 135 -15.75 13.53 46.52
CA GLU A 135 -17.00 13.27 47.25
C GLU A 135 -16.76 12.37 48.47
N ALA A 136 -16.00 11.28 48.33
CA ALA A 136 -15.65 10.40 49.44
C ALA A 136 -14.84 11.14 50.52
N ALA A 137 -13.90 12.00 50.12
CA ALA A 137 -13.13 12.83 51.04
C ALA A 137 -14.02 13.87 51.76
N ALA A 138 -14.97 14.48 51.05
CA ALA A 138 -15.94 15.41 51.63
C ALA A 138 -16.87 14.71 52.65
N GLN A 139 -17.38 13.52 52.32
CA GLN A 139 -18.20 12.72 53.24
C GLN A 139 -17.42 12.32 54.49
N ARG A 140 -16.16 11.88 54.33
CA ARG A 140 -15.29 11.54 55.47
C ARG A 140 -15.03 12.74 56.38
N ARG A 141 -14.74 13.91 55.81
CA ARG A 141 -14.59 15.16 56.58
C ARG A 141 -15.86 15.54 57.33
N ARG A 142 -17.03 15.45 56.69
CA ARG A 142 -18.31 15.72 57.36
C ARG A 142 -18.51 14.81 58.56
N ARG A 143 -18.26 13.50 58.41
CA ARG A 143 -18.41 12.52 59.51
C ARG A 143 -17.49 12.82 60.69
N LEU A 144 -16.23 13.19 60.43
CA LEU A 144 -15.29 13.59 61.47
C LEU A 144 -15.76 14.85 62.19
N TRP A 145 -16.22 15.87 61.45
CA TRP A 145 -16.65 17.13 62.03
C TRP A 145 -17.95 17.03 62.85
N THR A 146 -18.89 16.17 62.46
CA THR A 146 -20.08 15.89 63.28
C THR A 146 -19.81 14.95 64.46
N GLY A 147 -18.70 14.20 64.45
CA GLY A 147 -18.31 13.33 65.56
C GLY A 147 -17.69 14.07 66.74
N ASP A 148 -17.11 15.25 66.51
CA ASP A 148 -16.53 16.13 67.55
C ASP A 148 -17.56 17.09 68.17
N ALA A 149 -18.84 17.03 67.77
CA ALA A 149 -19.90 17.92 68.28
C ALA A 149 -20.77 17.30 69.40
N ASP A 150 -20.53 16.04 69.75
CA ASP A 150 -21.30 15.27 70.76
C ASP A 150 -20.47 14.86 72.01
N GLU A 151 -19.32 15.52 72.27
CA GLU A 151 -18.62 15.48 73.57
C GLU A 151 -18.65 16.86 74.26
#